data_AF-A0A3D4NIV3-F1
#
_entry.id   AF-A0A3D4NIV3-F1
#
_cell.length_a   1.000
_cell.length_b   1.000
_cell.length_c   1.000
_cell.angle_alpha   90.00
_cell.angle_beta   90.00
_cell.angle_gamma   90.00
#
_symmetry.space_group_name_H-M   'P 1'
#
loop_
_entity.id
_entity.type
_entity.pdbx_description
1 polymer ?
#
loop_
_entity_poly.entity_id
_entity_poly.type
_entity_poly.pdbx_seq_one_letter_code
_entity_poly.pdbx_strand_id
1 'polypeptide(L)' 'GEDNRNVARMALLLAGLPESIPGVTLNRLCASGMDAIGTAFRAIASGEMELAIAGGVESMS' A
#
# COMPACT_ATOMS: atom_id res chain seq x y z
N GLY A 1 -17.30 10.08 -0.36
CA GLY A 1 -16.29 9.27 -1.08
C GLY A 1 -14.98 10.01 -1.27
N GLU A 2 -14.86 11.22 -0.71
CA GLU A 2 -13.71 12.13 -0.84
C GLU A 2 -12.68 12.07 0.29
N ASP A 3 -12.92 11.31 1.37
CA ASP A 3 -11.94 11.07 2.45
C ASP A 3 -11.47 9.62 2.44
N ASN A 4 -10.98 9.15 1.28
CA ASN A 4 -10.35 7.84 1.21
C ASN A 4 -8.95 7.90 1.83
N ARG A 5 -8.91 7.84 3.17
CA ARG A 5 -7.65 7.86 3.95
C ARG A 5 -6.70 6.69 3.62
N ASN A 6 -7.18 5.69 2.89
CA ASN A 6 -6.38 4.55 2.48
C ASN A 6 -6.41 4.33 0.96
N VAL A 7 -5.63 5.14 0.24
CA VAL A 7 -5.47 5.04 -1.22
C VAL A 7 -5.02 3.64 -1.66
N ALA A 8 -4.14 2.99 -0.90
CA ALA A 8 -3.71 1.63 -1.19
C ALA A 8 -4.91 0.66 -1.20
N ARG A 9 -5.77 0.68 -0.17
CA ARG A 9 -6.91 -0.24 -0.10
C ARG A 9 -7.91 -0.02 -1.24
N MET A 10 -8.25 1.22 -1.55
CA MET A 10 -9.23 1.50 -2.61
C MET A 10 -8.67 1.23 -3.99
N ALA A 11 -7.37 1.47 -4.22
CA ALA A 11 -6.73 1.10 -5.49
C ALA A 11 -6.88 -0.39 -5.78
N LEU A 12 -6.67 -1.26 -4.78
CA LEU A 12 -6.85 -2.70 -4.94
C LEU A 12 -8.32 -3.08 -5.26
N LEU A 13 -9.29 -2.48 -4.57
CA LEU A 13 -10.72 -2.71 -4.86
C LEU A 13 -11.10 -2.30 -6.28
N LEU A 14 -10.66 -1.11 -6.71
CA LEU A 14 -10.94 -0.58 -8.04
C LEU A 14 -10.22 -1.39 -9.13
N ALA A 15 -9.08 -2.00 -8.81
CA ALA A 15 -8.36 -2.94 -9.67
C ALA A 15 -9.00 -4.35 -9.70
N GLY A 16 -10.09 -4.59 -8.96
CA GLY A 16 -10.82 -5.86 -8.96
C GLY A 16 -10.21 -6.95 -8.08
N LEU A 17 -9.31 -6.61 -7.16
CA LEU A 17 -8.78 -7.59 -6.22
C LEU A 17 -9.83 -7.97 -5.16
N PRO A 18 -9.80 -9.22 -4.65
CA PRO A 18 -10.71 -9.67 -3.60
C PRO A 18 -10.73 -8.78 -2.36
N GLU A 19 -11.88 -8.69 -1.71
CA GLU A 19 -12.05 -7.89 -0.50
C GLU A 19 -11.25 -8.41 0.70
N SER A 20 -10.88 -9.70 0.66
CA SER A 20 -10.03 -10.35 1.65
C SER A 20 -8.57 -9.89 1.61
N ILE A 21 -8.14 -9.21 0.54
CA ILE A 21 -6.78 -8.68 0.43
C ILE A 21 -6.69 -7.35 1.19
N PRO A 22 -5.88 -7.26 2.26
CA PRO A 22 -5.72 -6.02 3.01
C PRO A 22 -4.90 -5.01 2.21
N GLY A 23 -5.01 -3.72 2.57
CA GLY A 23 -4.19 -2.66 2.01
C GLY A 23 -4.00 -1.56 3.05
N VAL A 24 -2.83 -0.94 3.08
CA VAL A 24 -2.49 0.14 4.01
C VAL A 24 -1.74 1.24 3.28
N THR A 25 -2.07 2.49 3.58
CA THR A 25 -1.35 3.67 3.09
C THR A 25 -0.37 4.12 4.15
N LEU A 26 0.90 4.25 3.76
CA LEU A 26 1.95 4.77 4.63
C LEU A 26 2.23 6.23 4.27
N ASN A 27 2.51 7.05 5.28
CA ASN A 27 2.93 8.44 5.10
C ASN A 27 4.27 8.69 5.78
N ARG A 28 5.31 8.81 4.96
CA ARG A 28 6.64 9.28 5.33
C ARG A 28 7.08 10.40 4.38
N LEU A 29 6.19 11.37 4.13
CA LEU A 29 6.45 12.49 3.22
C LEU A 29 6.89 11.98 1.83
N CYS A 30 7.89 12.61 1.21
CA CYS A 30 8.46 12.18 -0.08
C CYS A 30 9.03 10.75 -0.07
N ALA A 31 9.34 10.20 1.10
CA ALA A 31 9.87 8.84 1.23
C ALA A 31 8.78 7.76 1.32
N SER A 32 7.49 8.11 1.27
CA SER A 32 6.37 7.16 1.48
C SER A 32 6.42 5.93 0.57
N GLY A 33 6.74 6.11 -0.72
CA GLY A 33 6.82 4.99 -1.66
C GLY A 33 7.96 4.01 -1.31
N MET A 34 9.12 4.53 -0.90
CA MET A 34 10.25 3.69 -0.48
C MET A 34 9.98 3.04 0.89
N ASP A 35 9.28 3.73 1.79
CA ASP A 35 8.87 3.17 3.07
C ASP A 35 7.90 1.99 2.90
N ALA A 36 6.98 2.07 1.93
CA ALA A 36 6.10 0.97 1.57
C ALA A 36 6.87 -0.26 1.09
N ILE A 37 7.86 -0.07 0.22
CA ILE A 37 8.74 -1.15 -0.26
C ILE A 37 9.54 -1.75 0.91
N GLY A 38 10.14 -0.91 1.75
CA GLY A 38 10.92 -1.37 2.91
C GLY A 38 10.07 -2.15 3.93
N THR A 39 8.84 -1.70 4.17
CA THR A 39 7.87 -2.39 5.05
C THR A 39 7.49 -3.75 4.49
N ALA A 40 7.13 -3.83 3.20
CA ALA A 40 6.80 -5.10 2.55
C ALA A 40 7.98 -6.08 2.55
N PHE A 41 9.19 -5.59 2.23
CA PHE A 41 10.40 -6.40 2.29
C PHE A 41 10.63 -6.98 3.68
N ARG A 42 10.53 -6.16 4.73
CA ARG A 42 10.74 -6.61 6.12
C ARG A 42 9.72 -7.67 6.53
N ALA A 43 8.45 -7.50 6.19
CA ALA A 43 7.41 -8.47 6.51
C ALA A 43 7.60 -9.80 5.78
N ILE A 44 8.04 -9.77 4.52
CA ILE A 44 8.38 -10.99 3.78
C ILE A 44 9.62 -11.65 4.40
N ALA A 45 10.66 -10.86 4.69
CA ALA A 45 11.90 -11.37 5.28
C ALA A 45 11.72 -11.93 6.70
N SER A 46 10.77 -11.40 7.49
CA SER A 46 10.42 -11.93 8.82
C SER A 46 9.48 -13.14 8.78
N GLY A 47 8.97 -13.51 7.59
CA GLY A 47 8.02 -14.60 7.43
C GLY A 47 6.58 -14.25 7.82
N GLU A 48 6.27 -12.96 8.02
CA GLU A 48 4.91 -12.49 8.33
C GLU A 48 4.00 -12.43 7.09
N MET A 49 4.59 -12.32 5.89
CA MET A 49 3.88 -12.32 4.61
C MET A 49 4.62 -13.18 3.59
N GLU A 50 3.89 -13.86 2.71
CA GLU A 50 4.48 -14.63 1.60
C GLU A 50 4.59 -13.80 0.33
N LEU A 51 3.66 -12.86 0.13
CA LEU A 51 3.58 -12.00 -1.04
C LEU A 51 2.98 -10.64 -0.66
N ALA A 52 3.54 -9.56 -1.21
CA ALA A 52 3.04 -8.22 -1.02
C ALA A 52 3.20 -7.38 -2.30
N ILE A 53 2.30 -6.41 -2.50
CA ILE A 53 2.41 -5.36 -3.51
C ILE A 53 2.74 -4.06 -2.78
N ALA A 54 3.81 -3.38 -3.20
CA ALA A 54 4.26 -2.14 -2.57
C ALA A 54 4.62 -1.08 -3.61
N GLY A 55 4.38 0.19 -3.28
CA GLY A 55 4.65 1.33 -4.15
C GLY A 55 4.13 2.64 -3.56
N GLY A 56 4.12 3.68 -4.37
CA GLY A 56 3.58 4.99 -4.02
C GLY A 56 2.85 5.62 -5.21
N VAL A 57 1.88 6.49 -4.90
CA VAL A 57 1.14 7.28 -5.88
C VAL A 57 1.06 8.72 -5.37
N GLU A 58 1.11 9.66 -6.29
CA GLU A 58 0.98 11.09 -6.02
C GLU A 58 0.12 11.72 -7.12
N SER A 59 -0.72 12.68 -6.73
CA SER A 59 -1.53 13.49 -7.65
C SER A 59 -1.40 14.95 -7.22
N MET A 60 -0.59 15.71 -7.94
CA MET A 60 -0.30 17.14 -7.67
C MET A 60 -1.19 18.11 -8.47
N SER A 61 -2.29 17.60 -9.03
CA SER A 61 -3.22 18.33 -9.90
C SER A 61 -3.84 19.56 -9.24
#